data_AF-A0A2A5DXY0-F1
#
_entry.id   AF-A0A2A5DXY0-F1
#
_cell.length_a   1.000
_cell.length_b   1.000
_cell.length_c   1.000
_cell.angle_alpha   90.00
_cell.angle_beta   90.00
_cell.angle_gamma   90.00
#
_symmetry.space_group_name_H-M   'P 1'
#
loop_
_entity.id
_entity.type
_entity.pdbx_description
1 polymer ?
#
loop_
_entity_poly.entity_id
_entity_poly.type
_entity_poly.pdbx_seq_one_letter_code
_entity_poly.pdbx_strand_id
1 'polypeptide(L)' 'MTRIKGRNDGPGGRNEHYDIGNRKNVPRRSVVAEIKRGEHPDAHVVKINEREYARDNPDKLKSDNVNRGK' A
#
# COMPACT_ATOMS: atom_id res chain seq x y z
N MET A 1 -6.51 -7.56 -6.49
CA MET A 1 -5.62 -6.42 -6.81
C MET A 1 -6.20 -5.16 -6.20
N THR A 2 -5.79 -4.86 -4.97
CA THR A 2 -6.10 -3.56 -4.37
C THR A 2 -5.14 -2.55 -5.00
N ARG A 3 -5.63 -1.63 -5.83
CA ARG A 3 -4.76 -0.67 -6.55
C ARG A 3 -4.31 0.47 -5.63
N ILE A 4 -3.72 0.17 -4.46
CA ILE A 4 -3.18 1.19 -3.56
C ILE A 4 -1.80 1.60 -4.07
N LYS A 5 -1.72 2.80 -4.65
CA LYS A 5 -0.47 3.38 -5.13
C LYS A 5 -0.04 4.51 -4.21
N GLY A 6 1.16 4.38 -3.63
CA GLY A 6 1.78 5.46 -2.87
C GLY A 6 2.28 6.58 -3.78
N ARG A 7 2.17 7.83 -3.34
CA ARG A 7 2.54 9.01 -4.15
C ARG A 7 3.95 9.57 -3.90
N ASN A 8 4.67 9.07 -2.89
CA ASN A 8 6.02 9.55 -2.53
C ASN A 8 6.06 11.09 -2.31
N ASP A 9 4.97 11.64 -1.79
CA ASP A 9 4.67 13.08 -1.78
C ASP A 9 5.00 13.76 -0.46
N GLY A 10 5.41 13.00 0.55
CA GLY A 10 5.82 13.50 1.84
C GLY A 10 7.33 13.69 1.99
N PRO A 11 7.77 14.44 3.02
CA PRO A 11 9.17 14.64 3.37
C PRO A 11 9.95 13.32 3.50
N GLY A 12 11.09 13.23 2.81
CA GLY A 12 11.92 12.01 2.76
C GLY A 12 11.37 10.91 1.85
N GLY A 13 10.51 11.29 0.89
CA GLY A 13 9.90 10.36 -0.06
C GLY A 13 8.89 9.41 0.56
N ARG A 14 8.28 9.82 1.69
CA ARG A 14 7.24 9.03 2.34
C ARG A 14 5.91 9.21 1.61
N ASN A 15 5.01 8.24 1.78
CA ASN A 15 3.64 8.39 1.27
C ASN A 15 2.80 9.14 2.30
N GLU A 16 2.37 10.35 1.97
CA GLU A 16 1.33 11.06 2.73
C GLU A 16 -0.04 10.87 2.11
N HIS A 17 -0.08 10.68 0.79
CA HIS A 17 -1.29 10.36 0.06
C HIS A 17 -1.13 9.06 -0.75
N TYR A 18 -2.28 8.46 -1.02
CA TYR A 18 -2.41 7.22 -1.78
C TYR A 18 -3.53 7.36 -2.80
N ASP A 19 -3.33 6.71 -3.93
CA ASP A 19 -4.40 6.50 -4.90
C ASP A 19 -4.96 5.10 -4.71
N ILE A 20 -6.28 4.99 -4.55
CA ILE A 20 -7.01 3.73 -4.37
C ILE A 20 -7.97 3.60 -5.57
N GLY A 21 -7.53 2.90 -6.61
CA GLY A 21 -8.33 2.78 -7.84
C GLY A 21 -8.68 4.16 -8.43
N ASN A 22 -9.97 4.50 -8.40
CA ASN A 22 -10.50 5.79 -8.88
C ASN A 22 -10.39 6.92 -7.85
N ARG A 23 -10.23 6.61 -6.56
CA ARG A 23 -10.01 7.62 -5.51
C ARG A 23 -8.55 8.05 -5.56
N LYS A 24 -8.29 9.29 -5.95
CA LYS A 24 -6.94 9.87 -5.97
C LYS A 24 -6.70 10.70 -4.73
N ASN A 25 -5.43 10.82 -4.34
CA ASN A 25 -5.00 11.72 -3.28
C ASN A 25 -5.67 11.47 -1.91
N VAL A 26 -5.88 10.20 -1.56
CA VAL A 26 -6.48 9.82 -0.27
C VAL A 26 -5.43 9.95 0.84
N PRO A 27 -5.70 10.65 1.94
CA PRO A 27 -4.74 10.78 3.05
C PRO A 27 -4.36 9.44 3.66
N ARG A 28 -3.07 9.26 4.00
CA ARG A 28 -2.50 8.06 4.63
C ARG A 28 -3.33 7.55 5.80
N ARG A 29 -3.74 8.44 6.72
CA ARG A 29 -4.51 8.06 7.92
C ARG A 29 -5.84 7.40 7.54
N SER A 30 -6.52 7.92 6.52
CA SER A 30 -7.78 7.35 6.04
C SER A 30 -7.55 5.97 5.46
N VAL A 31 -6.55 5.81 4.59
CA VAL A 31 -6.22 4.50 4.00
C VAL A 31 -5.83 3.47 5.05
N VAL A 32 -4.99 3.86 6.01
CA VAL A 32 -4.61 2.98 7.14
C VAL A 32 -5.84 2.56 7.95
N ALA A 33 -6.78 3.48 8.21
CA ALA A 33 -8.01 3.15 8.91
C ALA A 33 -8.91 2.21 8.11
N GLU A 34 -9.06 2.44 6.79
CA GLU A 34 -9.83 1.56 5.88
C GLU A 34 -9.24 0.14 5.86
N ILE A 35 -7.91 0.01 5.77
CA ILE A 35 -7.24 -1.30 5.83
C ILE A 35 -7.48 -1.98 7.18
N LYS A 36 -7.37 -1.25 8.29
CA LYS A 36 -7.65 -1.79 9.64
C LYS A 36 -9.11 -2.22 9.83
N ARG A 37 -10.04 -1.59 9.11
CA ARG A 37 -11.46 -2.00 9.07
C ARG A 37 -11.71 -3.20 8.14
N GLY A 38 -10.71 -3.64 7.38
CA GLY A 38 -10.85 -4.77 6.45
C GLY A 38 -11.44 -4.39 5.10
N GLU A 39 -11.53 -3.10 4.76
CA GLU A 39 -12.08 -2.64 3.47
C GLU A 39 -11.13 -2.92 2.28
N HIS A 40 -9.86 -3.20 2.57
CA HIS A 40 -8.83 -3.51 1.58
C HIS A 40 -8.20 -4.88 1.90
N PRO A 41 -8.83 -5.99 1.48
CA PRO A 41 -8.38 -7.34 1.84
C PRO A 41 -7.03 -7.71 1.21
N ASP A 42 -6.66 -7.12 0.07
CA ASP A 42 -5.34 -7.33 -0.52
C ASP A 42 -4.31 -6.26 -0.09
N ALA A 43 -4.55 -5.52 0.99
CA ALA A 43 -3.57 -4.57 1.53
C ALA A 43 -3.30 -4.81 3.02
N HIS A 44 -2.15 -4.34 3.49
CA HIS A 44 -1.77 -4.38 4.90
C HIS A 44 -1.15 -3.07 5.36
N VAL A 45 -1.13 -2.86 6.68
CA VAL A 45 -0.48 -1.71 7.31
C VAL A 45 0.90 -2.13 7.81
N VAL A 46 1.91 -1.35 7.48
CA VAL A 46 3.26 -1.48 8.03
C VAL A 46 3.59 -0.30 8.94
N LYS A 47 4.34 -0.53 10.02
CA LYS A 47 4.81 0.52 10.92
C LYS A 47 6.29 0.78 10.66
N ILE A 48 6.63 2.01 10.28
CA ILE A 48 8.01 2.46 10.01
C ILE A 48 8.24 3.73 10.83
N ASN A 49 9.28 3.75 11.68
CA ASN A 49 9.60 4.89 12.56
C ASN A 49 8.36 5.41 13.29
N GLU A 50 7.65 4.49 13.95
CA GLU A 50 6.41 4.73 14.70
C GLU A 50 5.18 5.20 13.89
N ARG A 51 5.32 5.33 12.57
CA ARG A 51 4.25 5.79 11.69
C ARG A 51 3.74 4.65 10.81
N GLU A 52 2.41 4.56 10.71
CA GLU A 52 1.72 3.52 9.95
C GLU A 52 1.54 3.91 8.49
N TYR A 53 1.82 2.99 7.57
CA TYR A 53 1.71 3.19 6.14
C TYR A 53 0.92 2.06 5.52
N ALA A 54 0.08 2.39 4.54
CA ALA A 54 -0.55 1.40 3.69
C ALA A 54 0.49 0.81 2.72
N ARG A 55 0.49 -0.51 2.61
CA ARG A 55 1.25 -1.31 1.63
C ARG A 55 0.26 -2.24 0.94
N ASP A 56 0.34 -2.28 -0.39
CA ASP A 56 -0.36 -3.30 -1.15
C ASP A 56 0.29 -4.66 -0.88
N ASN A 57 -0.49 -5.73 -0.82
CA ASN A 57 0.07 -7.07 -0.71
C ASN A 57 0.79 -7.39 -2.02
N PRO A 58 2.05 -7.86 -1.98
CA PRO A 58 2.67 -8.39 -3.18
C PRO A 58 1.76 -9.52 -3.69
N ASP A 59 1.35 -9.42 -4.97
CA ASP A 59 0.56 -10.46 -5.59
C ASP A 59 1.37 -11.76 -5.48
N LYS A 60 0.85 -12.74 -4.74
CA LYS A 60 1.42 -14.09 -4.65
C LYS A 60 1.30 -14.86 -5.98
N LEU A 61 0.99 -14.17 -7.07
CA LEU A 61 1.08 -14.70 -8.42
C LEU A 61 2.54 -15.10 -8.63
N LYS A 62 2.77 -16.41 -8.71
CA LYS A 62 4.06 -17.08 -8.91
C LYS A 62 4.84 -16.58 -10.17
N SER A 63 4.28 -15.65 -10.94
CA SER A 63 4.83 -15.07 -12.16
C SER A 63 5.99 -14.10 -11.92
N ASP A 64 6.06 -13.43 -10.76
CA ASP A 64 7.07 -12.40 -10.44
C ASP A 64 8.21 -12.90 -9.54
N ASN A 65 8.20 -14.18 -9.18
CA ASN A 65 9.32 -14.75 -8.44
C ASN A 65 10.48 -14.95 -9.43
N VAL A 66 11.48 -14.07 -9.35
CA VAL A 66 12.66 -13.96 -10.22
C VAL A 66 13.55 -15.23 -10.21
N ASN A 67 13.17 -16.27 -9.48
CA ASN A 67 13.84 -17.56 -9.46
C ASN A 67 13.11 -18.55 -10.39
N ARG A 68 13.18 -18.30 -11.71
CA ARG A 68 12.93 -19.34 -12.72
C ARG A 68 14.23 -20.12 -12.93
N GLY A 69 14.22 -21.40 -12.57
CA GLY A 69 15.09 -22.45 -13.10
C GLY A 69 16.60 -22.25 -12.95
N LYS A 70 17.23 -23.14 -12.18
CA LYS A 70 18.57 -23.62 -12.57
C LYS A 70 18.49 -24.27 -13.94
#